data_AF-A0A1Y1KMX5-F1
#
_entry.id   AF-A0A1Y1KMX5-F1
#
_cell.length_a   1.000
_cell.length_b   1.000
_cell.length_c   1.000
_cell.angle_alpha   90.00
_cell.angle_beta   90.00
_cell.angle_gamma   90.00
#
_symmetry.space_group_name_H-M   'P 1'
#
loop_
_entity.id
_entity.type
_entity.pdbx_description
1 polymer ?
#
loop_
_entity_poly.entity_id
_entity_poly.type
_entity_poly.pdbx_seq_one_letter_code
_entity_poly.pdbx_strand_id
1 'polypeptide(L)'
;MGTVKGFKVTDSERKTRVGIAAKSLEDLKKKTVDKFKLPEQKITFQTADGTVIDGDDYFETLQAQSLLIWVKEGERAETDAEILYKAIREVNDEYLSAGEKVQEFFTEKMKNKVFKLAEVLKGIDTNKTLRSTREDHPEWFEGERKTE
;
A
#
# COMPACT_ATOMS: atom_id res chain seq x y z
N MET A 1 -35.50 0.45 -25.03
CA MET A 1 -35.12 -0.96 -24.82
C MET A 1 -33.66 -1.11 -25.19
N GLY A 2 -32.77 -1.26 -24.20
CA GLY A 2 -31.33 -1.32 -24.42
C GLY A 2 -30.90 -2.53 -25.24
N THR A 3 -29.85 -2.36 -26.04
CA THR A 3 -29.18 -3.43 -26.78
C THR A 3 -28.42 -4.35 -25.82
N VAL A 4 -28.47 -5.67 -26.03
CA VAL A 4 -27.73 -6.63 -25.20
C VAL A 4 -26.22 -6.38 -25.34
N LYS A 5 -25.54 -6.16 -24.21
CA LYS A 5 -24.07 -6.02 -24.13
C LYS A 5 -23.49 -7.12 -23.25
N GLY A 6 -22.30 -7.61 -23.60
CA GLY A 6 -21.54 -8.54 -22.77
C GLY A 6 -20.70 -7.79 -21.76
N PHE A 7 -20.67 -8.21 -20.49
CA PHE A 7 -19.89 -7.63 -19.40
C PHE A 7 -19.04 -8.69 -18.72
N LYS A 8 -17.90 -8.27 -18.19
CA LYS A 8 -17.06 -9.11 -17.32
C LYS A 8 -17.44 -8.80 -15.88
N VAL A 9 -17.94 -9.79 -15.15
CA VAL A 9 -18.40 -9.62 -13.78
C VAL A 9 -17.50 -10.40 -12.83
N THR A 10 -17.11 -9.80 -11.71
CA THR A 10 -16.25 -10.43 -10.71
C THR A 10 -16.73 -10.15 -9.29
N ASP A 11 -16.34 -11.01 -8.34
CA ASP A 11 -16.48 -10.74 -6.91
C ASP A 11 -15.52 -9.63 -6.43
N SER A 12 -15.77 -9.10 -5.22
CA SER A 12 -14.99 -8.03 -4.60
C SER A 12 -13.52 -8.39 -4.36
N GLU A 13 -13.22 -9.67 -4.17
CA GLU A 13 -11.88 -10.21 -3.97
C GLU A 13 -11.16 -10.53 -5.29
N ARG A 14 -11.85 -10.34 -6.42
CA ARG A 14 -11.38 -10.63 -7.78
C ARG A 14 -10.96 -12.08 -8.01
N LYS A 15 -11.54 -13.03 -7.26
CA LYS A 15 -11.22 -14.46 -7.35
C LYS A 15 -11.92 -15.13 -8.51
N THR A 16 -13.20 -14.82 -8.71
CA THR A 16 -14.03 -15.45 -9.75
C THR A 16 -14.49 -14.41 -10.76
N ARG A 17 -14.21 -14.65 -12.05
CA ARG A 17 -14.64 -13.77 -13.16
C ARG A 17 -15.50 -14.54 -14.16
N VAL A 18 -16.66 -13.99 -14.48
CA VAL A 18 -17.62 -14.58 -15.43
C VAL A 18 -18.07 -13.57 -16.48
N GLY A 19 -18.33 -14.04 -17.69
CA GLY A 19 -18.98 -13.24 -18.73
C GLY A 19 -20.50 -13.28 -18.59
N ILE A 20 -21.16 -12.11 -18.60
CA ILE A 20 -22.62 -12.00 -18.53
C ILE A 20 -23.11 -11.07 -19.64
N ALA A 21 -23.98 -11.57 -20.51
CA ALA A 21 -24.71 -10.74 -21.46
C ALA A 21 -25.97 -10.21 -20.79
N ALA A 22 -26.15 -8.88 -20.74
CA ALA A 22 -27.29 -8.23 -20.11
C ALA A 22 -27.82 -7.07 -20.96
N LYS A 23 -29.13 -6.83 -20.86
CA LYS A 23 -29.82 -5.70 -21.52
C LYS A 23 -30.16 -4.54 -20.59
N SER A 24 -30.14 -4.78 -19.28
CA SER A 24 -30.39 -3.79 -18.22
C SER A 24 -29.64 -4.18 -16.95
N LEU A 25 -29.53 -3.26 -16.00
CA LEU A 25 -28.90 -3.49 -14.70
C LEU A 25 -29.65 -4.56 -13.91
N GLU A 26 -30.97 -4.61 -13.97
CA GLU A 26 -31.77 -5.63 -13.30
C GLU A 26 -31.52 -7.04 -13.88
N ASP A 27 -31.40 -7.16 -15.20
CA ASP A 27 -31.06 -8.42 -15.88
C ASP A 27 -29.63 -8.88 -15.51
N LEU A 28 -28.69 -7.93 -15.40
CA LEU A 28 -27.34 -8.21 -14.91
C LEU A 28 -27.36 -8.71 -13.46
N LYS A 29 -28.14 -8.08 -12.57
CA LYS A 29 -28.27 -8.49 -11.16
C LYS A 29 -28.76 -9.93 -11.05
N LYS A 30 -29.87 -10.27 -11.72
CA LYS A 30 -30.45 -11.62 -11.71
C LYS A 30 -29.44 -12.68 -12.17
N LYS A 31 -28.81 -12.47 -13.33
CA LYS A 31 -27.81 -13.40 -13.89
C LYS A 31 -26.57 -13.53 -13.00
N THR A 32 -26.20 -12.48 -12.27
CA THR A 32 -25.07 -12.51 -11.35
C THR A 32 -25.40 -13.33 -10.11
N VAL A 33 -26.58 -13.13 -9.51
CA VAL A 33 -27.06 -13.94 -8.37
C VAL A 33 -27.06 -15.42 -8.73
N ASP A 34 -27.59 -15.77 -9.90
CA ASP A 34 -27.64 -17.16 -10.39
C ASP A 34 -26.24 -17.75 -10.60
N LYS A 35 -25.33 -17.01 -11.27
CA LYS A 35 -23.99 -17.51 -11.60
C LYS A 35 -23.07 -17.64 -10.39
N PHE A 36 -23.15 -16.70 -9.45
CA PHE A 36 -22.34 -16.69 -8.24
C PHE A 36 -23.01 -17.43 -7.06
N LYS A 37 -24.23 -17.96 -7.25
CA LYS A 37 -25.02 -18.67 -6.23
C LYS A 37 -25.14 -17.85 -4.94
N LEU A 38 -25.41 -16.56 -5.10
CA LEU A 38 -25.51 -15.65 -3.96
C LEU A 38 -26.81 -15.94 -3.21
N PRO A 39 -26.82 -15.90 -1.86
CA PRO A 39 -28.08 -15.86 -1.12
C PRO A 39 -28.85 -14.63 -1.59
N GLU A 40 -30.20 -14.64 -1.62
CA GLU A 40 -31.05 -13.53 -2.10
C GLU A 40 -30.70 -12.19 -1.43
N GLN A 41 -29.64 -11.55 -1.92
CA GLN A 41 -29.01 -10.37 -1.37
C GLN A 41 -29.12 -9.29 -2.42
N LYS A 42 -29.46 -8.10 -1.96
CA LYS A 42 -29.36 -6.90 -2.76
C LYS A 42 -27.88 -6.68 -3.07
N ILE A 43 -27.52 -6.88 -4.33
CA ILE A 43 -26.18 -6.59 -4.83
C ILE A 43 -26.19 -5.28 -5.61
N THR A 44 -25.09 -4.57 -5.51
CA THR A 44 -24.76 -3.40 -6.34
C THR A 44 -23.51 -3.71 -7.16
N PHE A 45 -23.27 -2.89 -8.19
CA PHE A 45 -22.08 -3.01 -9.01
C PHE A 45 -21.25 -1.75 -8.92
N GLN A 46 -19.95 -1.91 -9.03
CA GLN A 46 -19.00 -0.82 -9.20
C GLN A 46 -18.03 -1.12 -10.34
N THR A 47 -17.48 -0.09 -10.95
CA THR A 47 -16.38 -0.18 -11.91
C THR A 47 -15.03 -0.31 -11.19
N ALA A 48 -13.97 -0.58 -11.95
CA ALA A 48 -12.61 -0.76 -11.45
C ALA A 48 -12.03 0.48 -10.74
N ASP A 49 -12.52 1.67 -11.07
CA ASP A 49 -12.18 2.94 -10.43
C ASP A 49 -13.04 3.26 -9.19
N GLY A 50 -14.01 2.39 -8.85
CA GLY A 50 -14.87 2.55 -7.69
C GLY A 50 -16.18 3.30 -7.96
N THR A 51 -16.45 3.71 -9.19
CA THR A 51 -17.73 4.35 -9.53
C THR A 51 -18.88 3.35 -9.37
N VAL A 52 -19.88 3.72 -8.57
CA VAL A 52 -21.06 2.89 -8.31
C VAL A 52 -22.04 3.00 -9.48
N ILE A 53 -22.62 1.86 -9.89
CA ILE A 53 -23.65 1.79 -10.91
C ILE A 53 -25.00 1.75 -10.20
N ASP A 54 -25.64 2.91 -10.10
CA ASP A 54 -26.86 3.15 -9.34
C ASP A 54 -28.15 3.11 -10.18
N GLY A 55 -28.04 3.21 -11.51
CA GLY A 55 -29.18 3.21 -12.42
C GLY A 55 -28.87 2.71 -13.83
N ASP A 56 -29.94 2.48 -14.60
CA ASP A 56 -29.85 2.04 -16.00
C ASP A 56 -29.22 3.13 -16.89
N ASP A 57 -29.43 4.41 -16.59
CA ASP A 57 -28.88 5.54 -17.36
C ASP A 57 -27.35 5.47 -17.45
N TYR A 58 -26.67 5.27 -16.32
CA TYR A 58 -25.22 5.10 -16.29
C TYR A 58 -24.80 3.76 -16.90
N PHE A 59 -25.51 2.68 -16.57
CA PHE A 59 -25.23 1.34 -17.09
C PHE A 59 -25.24 1.28 -18.63
N GLU A 60 -26.15 1.99 -19.28
CA GLU A 60 -26.24 2.05 -20.74
C GLU A 60 -25.04 2.75 -21.38
N THR A 61 -24.38 3.68 -20.67
CA THR A 61 -23.15 4.34 -21.16
C THR A 61 -21.94 3.40 -21.19
N LEU A 62 -21.97 2.32 -20.39
CA LEU A 62 -20.85 1.40 -20.28
C LEU A 62 -20.60 0.68 -21.62
N GLN A 63 -19.31 0.56 -21.95
CA GLN A 63 -18.88 -0.17 -23.13
C GLN A 63 -19.06 -1.67 -22.93
N ALA A 64 -19.26 -2.41 -24.02
CA ALA A 64 -19.20 -3.86 -23.96
C ALA A 64 -17.81 -4.30 -23.45
N GLN A 65 -17.79 -5.41 -22.72
CA GLN A 65 -16.61 -6.01 -22.06
C GLN A 65 -16.04 -5.22 -20.87
N SER A 66 -16.73 -4.17 -20.41
CA SER A 66 -16.37 -3.48 -19.17
C SER A 66 -16.35 -4.43 -17.98
N LEU A 67 -15.38 -4.23 -17.08
CA LEU A 67 -15.25 -4.99 -15.83
C LEU A 67 -16.14 -4.38 -14.76
N LEU A 68 -17.06 -5.17 -14.26
CA LEU A 68 -18.00 -4.84 -13.20
C LEU A 68 -17.71 -5.72 -11.99
N ILE A 69 -17.64 -5.11 -10.81
CA ILE A 69 -17.41 -5.81 -9.55
C ILE A 69 -18.73 -5.78 -8.80
N TRP A 70 -19.28 -6.94 -8.48
CA TRP A 70 -20.47 -7.00 -7.64
C TRP A 70 -20.06 -6.93 -6.17
N VAL A 71 -20.85 -6.22 -5.38
CA VAL A 71 -20.67 -6.08 -3.93
C VAL A 71 -22.03 -6.22 -3.24
N LYS A 72 -22.02 -6.58 -1.97
CA LYS A 72 -23.25 -6.55 -1.16
C LYS A 72 -23.66 -5.09 -0.92
N GLU A 73 -24.96 -4.87 -0.75
CA GLU A 73 -25.47 -3.54 -0.39
C GLU A 73 -24.76 -2.99 0.87
N GLY A 74 -24.24 -1.78 0.77
CA GLY A 74 -23.46 -1.13 1.84
C GLY A 74 -21.96 -1.46 1.86
N GLU A 75 -21.51 -2.42 1.06
CA GLU A 75 -20.07 -2.71 0.89
C GLU A 75 -19.49 -1.97 -0.34
N ARG A 76 -18.16 -1.85 -0.36
CA ARG A 76 -17.38 -1.33 -1.49
C ARG A 76 -16.18 -2.26 -1.71
N ALA A 77 -15.86 -2.54 -2.96
CA ALA A 77 -14.65 -3.25 -3.32
C ALA A 77 -13.50 -2.28 -3.62
N GLU A 78 -12.27 -2.79 -3.48
CA GLU A 78 -11.07 -2.00 -3.72
C GLU A 78 -10.89 -1.68 -5.19
N THR A 79 -10.49 -0.44 -5.45
CA THR A 79 -10.19 0.06 -6.78
C THR A 79 -8.87 -0.52 -7.28
N ASP A 80 -8.67 -0.50 -8.59
CA ASP A 80 -7.40 -0.90 -9.20
C ASP A 80 -6.22 -0.10 -8.64
N ALA A 81 -6.43 1.19 -8.37
CA ALA A 81 -5.43 2.07 -7.81
C ALA A 81 -5.07 1.69 -6.36
N GLU A 82 -6.05 1.36 -5.52
CA GLU A 82 -5.83 0.92 -4.14
C GLU A 82 -5.09 -0.42 -4.09
N ILE A 83 -5.49 -1.38 -4.93
CA ILE A 83 -4.82 -2.69 -5.01
C ILE A 83 -3.38 -2.51 -5.49
N LEU A 84 -3.16 -1.69 -6.52
CA LEU A 84 -1.82 -1.39 -7.01
C LEU A 84 -0.97 -0.70 -5.93
N TYR A 85 -1.53 0.28 -5.22
CA TYR A 85 -0.86 0.97 -4.13
C TYR A 85 -0.44 0.00 -3.03
N LYS A 86 -1.33 -0.92 -2.62
CA LYS A 86 -1.02 -1.95 -1.63
C LYS A 86 0.08 -2.89 -2.10
N ALA A 87 0.03 -3.38 -3.34
CA ALA A 87 1.06 -4.25 -3.88
C ALA A 87 2.44 -3.56 -3.93
N ILE A 88 2.48 -2.29 -4.36
CA ILE A 88 3.72 -1.50 -4.34
C ILE A 88 4.22 -1.31 -2.91
N ARG A 89 3.32 -1.00 -1.96
CA ARG A 89 3.68 -0.81 -0.55
C ARG A 89 4.25 -2.08 0.07
N GLU A 90 3.60 -3.22 -0.15
CA GLU A 90 4.00 -4.53 0.38
C GLU A 90 5.40 -4.94 -0.10
N VAL A 91 5.71 -4.72 -1.38
CA VAL A 91 7.05 -5.02 -1.93
C VAL A 91 8.14 -4.08 -1.37
N ASN A 92 7.76 -2.89 -0.91
CA ASN A 92 8.70 -1.87 -0.42
C ASN A 92 8.61 -1.65 1.10
N ASP A 93 7.99 -2.55 1.85
CA ASP A 93 7.68 -2.35 3.27
C ASP A 93 8.95 -2.14 4.13
N GLU A 94 10.05 -2.81 3.78
CA GLU A 94 11.35 -2.61 4.43
C GLU A 94 11.87 -1.17 4.28
N TYR A 95 11.77 -0.60 3.07
CA TYR A 95 12.22 0.77 2.81
C TYR A 95 11.30 1.80 3.46
N LEU A 96 9.99 1.56 3.42
CA LEU A 96 8.99 2.44 4.03
C LEU A 96 9.11 2.44 5.54
N SER A 97 9.24 1.28 6.17
CA SER A 97 9.43 1.16 7.62
C SER A 97 10.78 1.72 8.08
N ALA A 98 11.85 1.55 7.30
CA ALA A 98 13.13 2.20 7.55
C ALA A 98 13.01 3.74 7.48
N GLY A 99 12.31 4.25 6.47
CA GLY A 99 12.03 5.68 6.32
C GLY A 99 11.22 6.24 7.49
N GLU A 100 10.15 5.54 7.90
CA GLU A 100 9.32 5.92 9.05
C GLU A 100 10.14 5.96 10.35
N LYS A 101 10.98 4.94 10.60
CA LYS A 101 11.88 4.91 11.78
C LYS A 101 12.92 6.02 11.75
N VAL A 102 13.48 6.34 10.58
CA VAL A 102 14.41 7.47 10.41
C VAL A 102 13.68 8.78 10.71
N GLN A 103 12.48 8.96 10.18
CA GLN A 103 11.67 10.16 10.43
C GLN A 103 11.29 10.28 11.91
N GLU A 104 10.88 9.19 12.56
CA GLU A 104 10.61 9.15 14.00
C GLU A 104 11.87 9.50 14.80
N PHE A 105 13.01 8.92 14.43
CA PHE A 105 14.29 9.25 15.06
C PHE A 105 14.63 10.74 14.93
N PHE A 106 14.41 11.34 13.77
CA PHE A 106 14.63 12.78 13.56
C PHE A 106 13.49 13.67 14.07
N THR A 107 12.36 13.13 14.53
CA THR A 107 11.28 13.96 15.08
C THR A 107 11.27 13.89 16.60
N GLU A 108 11.59 12.72 17.17
CA GLU A 108 11.61 12.55 18.61
C GLU A 108 12.84 13.22 19.24
N LYS A 109 12.58 14.27 20.03
CA LYS A 109 13.56 14.93 20.90
C LYS A 109 14.86 15.30 20.18
N MET A 110 14.77 15.77 18.94
CA MET A 110 15.87 16.30 18.13
C MET A 110 16.82 17.19 18.92
N LYS A 111 16.25 18.16 19.65
CA LYS A 111 17.04 19.06 20.50
C LYS A 111 17.91 18.28 21.47
N ASN A 112 17.37 17.28 22.18
CA ASN A 112 18.13 16.48 23.13
C ASN A 112 19.20 15.62 22.44
N LYS A 113 18.92 15.08 21.25
CA LYS A 113 19.90 14.30 20.47
C LYS A 113 21.06 15.19 20.00
N VAL A 114 20.76 16.38 19.49
CA VAL A 114 21.76 17.38 19.08
C VAL A 114 22.56 17.89 20.29
N PHE A 115 21.89 18.16 21.42
CA PHE A 115 22.55 18.59 22.66
C PHE A 115 23.50 17.52 23.19
N LYS A 116 23.08 16.24 23.22
CA LYS A 116 23.96 15.12 23.61
C LYS A 116 25.15 14.98 22.67
N LEU A 117 24.94 15.11 21.35
CA LEU A 117 26.05 15.05 20.39
C LEU A 117 27.04 16.20 20.62
N ALA A 118 26.54 17.41 20.84
CA ALA A 118 27.36 18.57 21.16
C ALA A 118 28.10 18.42 22.51
N GLU A 119 27.48 17.79 23.51
CA GLU A 119 28.10 17.49 24.80
C GLU A 119 29.27 16.50 24.64
N VAL A 120 29.08 15.43 23.87
CA VAL A 120 30.15 14.48 23.55
C VAL A 120 31.29 15.18 22.80
N LEU A 121 30.97 16.03 21.82
CA LEU A 121 31.98 16.78 21.06
C LEU A 121 32.79 17.75 21.94
N LYS A 122 32.21 18.32 23.01
CA LYS A 122 32.94 19.18 23.95
C LYS A 122 33.99 18.43 24.77
N GLY A 123 33.80 17.13 24.99
CA GLY A 123 34.74 16.28 25.73
C GLY A 123 35.84 15.65 24.87
N ILE A 124 35.76 15.80 23.53
CA ILE A 124 36.74 15.23 22.61
C ILE A 124 37.88 16.24 22.41
N ASP A 125 39.10 15.85 22.76
CA ASP A 125 40.30 16.57 22.35
C ASP A 125 40.48 16.43 20.84
N THR A 126 40.13 17.48 20.10
CA THR A 126 40.22 17.56 18.63
C THR A 126 41.63 17.39 18.10
N ASN A 127 42.65 17.53 18.95
CA ASN A 127 44.05 17.32 18.59
C ASN A 127 44.50 15.87 18.76
N LYS A 128 43.68 14.97 19.33
CA LYS A 128 44.04 13.55 19.44
C LYS A 128 44.29 12.89 18.09
N THR A 129 43.61 13.35 17.04
CA THR A 129 43.84 12.87 15.65
C THR A 129 45.19 13.31 15.07
N LEU A 130 45.85 14.32 15.67
CA LEU A 130 47.20 14.77 15.28
C LEU A 130 48.30 13.95 15.97
N ARG A 131 47.95 13.10 16.94
CA ARG A 131 48.89 12.29 17.71
C ARG A 131 48.93 10.88 17.13
N SER A 132 49.95 10.58 16.35
CA SER A 132 50.07 9.29 15.67
C SER A 132 51.10 8.35 16.30
N THR A 133 51.96 8.86 17.20
CA THR A 133 52.99 8.04 17.85
C THR A 133 52.48 7.45 19.17
N ARG A 134 53.11 6.36 19.62
CA ARG A 134 52.81 5.72 20.90
C ARG A 134 53.17 6.62 22.09
N GLU A 135 54.13 7.50 21.93
CA GLU A 135 54.57 8.47 22.94
C GLU A 135 53.52 9.57 23.14
N ASP A 136 52.87 10.01 22.06
CA ASP A 136 51.91 11.11 22.07
C ASP A 136 50.48 10.68 22.48
N HIS A 137 50.12 9.41 22.26
CA HIS A 137 48.79 8.87 22.57
C HIS A 137 48.86 7.40 23.06
N PRO A 138 49.55 7.13 24.19
CA PRO A 138 49.83 5.77 24.66
C PRO A 138 48.59 4.92 24.89
N GLU A 139 47.47 5.54 25.28
CA GLU A 139 46.19 4.87 25.50
C GLU A 139 45.57 4.28 24.22
N TRP A 140 45.96 4.76 23.03
CA TRP A 140 45.51 4.18 21.74
C TRP A 140 46.21 2.86 21.43
N PHE A 141 47.39 2.64 22.01
CA PHE A 141 48.23 1.46 21.81
C PHE A 141 48.20 0.52 23.04
N GLU A 142 47.27 0.74 23.97
CA GLU A 142 47.01 -0.20 25.06
C GLU A 142 46.39 -1.48 24.49
N GLY A 143 47.10 -2.60 24.63
CA GLY A 143 46.74 -3.90 24.03
C GLY A 143 47.76 -4.40 23.01
N GLU A 144 48.56 -3.50 22.42
CA GLU A 144 49.70 -3.81 21.54
C GLU A 144 50.93 -4.23 22.37
N ARG A 145 50.78 -5.24 23.24
CA ARG A 145 51.93 -5.91 23.87
C ARG A 145 52.54 -6.85 22.83
N LYS A 146 53.67 -6.45 22.26
CA LYS A 146 54.63 -7.42 21.74
C LYS A 146 55.17 -8.20 22.94
N THR A 147 54.75 -9.45 23.07
CA THR A 147 55.55 -10.49 23.71
C THR A 147 56.88 -10.57 22.96
N GLU A 148 57.96 -10.14 23.60
CA GLU A 148 59.31 -10.68 23.36
C GLU A 148 59.60 -11.74 24.43
#